data_AF-A0A9D7NFE8-F1
#
_entry.id   AF-A0A9D7NFE8-F1
#
_cell.length_a   1.000
_cell.length_b   1.000
_cell.length_c   1.000
_cell.angle_alpha   90.00
_cell.angle_beta   90.00
_cell.angle_gamma   90.00
#
_symmetry.space_group_name_H-M   'P 1'
#
loop_
_entity.id
_entity.type
_entity.pdbx_description
1 polymer ?
#
loop_
_entity_poly.entity_id
_entity_poly.type
_entity_poly.pdbx_seq_one_letter_code
_entity_poly.pdbx_strand_id
1 'polypeptide(L)'
;MKFKALSIFFLLAYAISWLLWSPLWLPFFNVKTEAFLPYQHGFGGLGPLLAAFITTVIFDGKPGLQLLWKRLFQWKPLTWTAIAIFLPFVFALLGGLMARFSDGTSPDFSKWAQVTSYLN
;
A
#
# COMPACT_ATOMS: atom_id res chain seq x y z
N MET A 1 17.87 -3.51 -21.84
CA MET A 1 17.34 -4.53 -20.91
C MET A 1 16.55 -3.93 -19.74
N LYS A 2 17.06 -2.88 -19.07
CA LYS A 2 16.39 -2.26 -17.90
C LYS A 2 14.95 -1.80 -18.13
N PHE A 3 14.66 -1.20 -19.29
CA PHE A 3 13.29 -0.77 -19.64
C PHE A 3 12.31 -1.95 -19.72
N LYS A 4 12.73 -3.08 -20.31
CA LYS A 4 11.91 -4.29 -20.38
C LYS A 4 11.58 -4.84 -18.99
N ALA A 5 12.57 -4.90 -18.10
CA ALA A 5 12.36 -5.34 -16.72
C ALA A 5 11.38 -4.43 -15.96
N LEU A 6 11.49 -3.11 -16.15
CA LEU A 6 10.62 -2.14 -15.50
C LEU A 6 9.17 -2.23 -16.01
N SER A 7 8.96 -2.35 -17.32
CA SER A 7 7.62 -2.53 -17.88
C SER A 7 6.98 -3.83 -17.39
N ILE A 8 7.73 -4.93 -17.38
CA ILE A 8 7.24 -6.22 -16.87
C ILE A 8 6.92 -6.14 -15.37
N PHE A 9 7.73 -5.42 -14.59
CA PHE A 9 7.45 -5.19 -13.18
C PHE A 9 6.11 -4.49 -12.98
N PHE A 10 5.86 -3.37 -13.68
CA PHE A 10 4.60 -2.65 -13.54
C PHE A 10 3.39 -3.47 -14.01
N LEU A 11 3.52 -4.18 -15.13
CA LEU A 11 2.46 -5.05 -15.64
C LEU A 11 2.12 -6.17 -14.65
N LEU A 12 3.13 -6.84 -14.10
CA LEU A 12 2.94 -7.88 -13.10
C LEU A 12 2.36 -7.32 -11.80
N ALA A 13 2.88 -6.19 -11.31
CA ALA A 13 2.39 -5.57 -10.09
C ALA A 13 0.91 -5.20 -10.23
N TYR A 14 0.53 -4.60 -11.35
CA TYR A 14 -0.85 -4.26 -11.66
C TYR A 14 -1.72 -5.52 -11.75
N ALA A 15 -1.33 -6.49 -12.58
CA ALA A 15 -2.11 -7.71 -12.80
C ALA A 15 -2.33 -8.50 -11.49
N ILE A 16 -1.28 -8.71 -10.70
CA ILE A 16 -1.37 -9.45 -9.44
C ILE A 16 -2.22 -8.69 -8.42
N SER A 17 -2.03 -7.37 -8.27
CA SER A 17 -2.83 -6.57 -7.33
C SER A 17 -4.32 -6.62 -7.67
N TRP A 18 -4.65 -6.46 -8.96
CA TRP A 18 -6.04 -6.51 -9.42
C TRP A 18 -6.66 -7.90 -9.32
N LEU A 19 -5.89 -8.97 -9.57
CA LEU A 19 -6.38 -10.34 -9.35
C LEU A 19 -6.70 -10.59 -7.88
N LEU A 20 -5.85 -10.13 -6.96
CA LEU A 20 -6.08 -10.29 -5.52
C LEU A 20 -7.28 -9.46 -5.02
N TRP A 21 -7.51 -8.29 -5.61
CA TRP A 21 -8.69 -7.47 -5.31
C TRP A 21 -9.96 -7.89 -6.06
N SER A 22 -9.85 -8.63 -7.16
CA SER A 22 -11.01 -9.01 -8.00
C SER A 22 -12.16 -9.63 -7.22
N PRO A 23 -11.96 -10.45 -6.17
CA PRO A 23 -13.10 -11.01 -5.46
C PRO A 23 -13.93 -9.96 -4.73
N LEU A 24 -13.36 -8.81 -4.32
CA LEU A 24 -14.10 -7.71 -3.67
C LEU A 24 -15.18 -7.11 -4.58
N TRP A 25 -15.10 -7.35 -5.89
CA TRP A 25 -16.07 -6.88 -6.87
C TRP A 25 -17.21 -7.87 -7.09
N LEU A 26 -17.13 -9.10 -6.58
CA LEU A 26 -18.16 -10.13 -6.74
C LEU A 26 -19.57 -9.71 -6.27
N PRO A 27 -19.74 -8.90 -5.20
CA PRO A 27 -21.05 -8.41 -4.80
C PRO A 27 -21.74 -7.54 -5.87
N PHE A 28 -20.97 -6.82 -6.70
CA PHE A 28 -21.51 -6.05 -7.83
C PHE A 28 -22.21 -6.96 -8.86
N PHE A 29 -21.78 -8.21 -8.98
CA PHE A 29 -22.35 -9.20 -9.88
C PHE A 29 -23.46 -10.06 -9.23
N ASN A 30 -24.00 -9.65 -8.08
CA ASN A 30 -24.96 -10.42 -7.27
C ASN A 30 -24.46 -11.81 -6.83
N VAL A 31 -23.14 -12.01 -6.81
CA VAL A 31 -22.54 -13.25 -6.30
C VAL A 31 -22.45 -13.14 -4.78
N LYS A 32 -23.28 -13.94 -4.09
CA LYS A 32 -23.26 -14.03 -2.63
C LYS A 32 -21.92 -14.61 -2.19
N THR A 33 -21.14 -13.77 -1.53
CA THR A 33 -19.83 -14.12 -0.97
C THR A 33 -19.97 -14.10 0.54
N GLU A 34 -20.31 -15.24 1.11
CA GLU A 34 -20.69 -15.42 2.52
C GLU A 34 -19.52 -15.19 3.51
N ALA A 35 -18.27 -15.05 3.04
CA ALA A 35 -17.16 -14.66 3.89
C ALA A 35 -16.01 -14.13 3.02
N PHE A 36 -15.93 -12.82 2.83
CA PHE A 36 -14.62 -12.23 2.54
C PHE A 36 -13.75 -12.39 3.77
N LEU A 37 -12.49 -12.80 3.58
CA LEU A 37 -11.51 -12.80 4.66
C LEU A 37 -11.47 -11.38 5.27
N PRO A 38 -11.52 -11.24 6.61
CA PRO A 38 -11.32 -9.94 7.22
C PRO A 38 -10.00 -9.36 6.70
N TYR A 39 -10.02 -8.09 6.29
CA TYR A 39 -8.88 -7.37 5.72
C TYR A 39 -8.40 -7.84 4.34
N GLN A 40 -9.23 -8.50 3.53
CA GLN A 40 -8.87 -8.93 2.17
C GLN A 40 -8.37 -7.80 1.25
N HIS A 41 -8.82 -6.56 1.49
CA HIS A 41 -8.32 -5.38 0.80
C HIS A 41 -6.81 -5.15 0.98
N GLY A 42 -6.20 -5.66 2.06
CA GLY A 42 -4.75 -5.59 2.28
C GLY A 42 -3.94 -6.46 1.33
N PHE A 43 -4.49 -7.56 0.82
CA PHE A 43 -3.74 -8.50 -0.02
C PHE A 43 -3.30 -7.91 -1.35
N GLY A 44 -4.03 -6.93 -1.91
CA GLY A 44 -3.58 -6.23 -3.12
C GLY A 44 -2.21 -5.57 -2.96
N GLY A 45 -1.83 -5.16 -1.75
CA GLY A 45 -0.50 -4.63 -1.44
C GLY A 45 0.65 -5.63 -1.64
N LEU A 46 0.37 -6.94 -1.73
CA LEU A 46 1.36 -7.95 -2.05
C LEU A 46 1.74 -7.99 -3.53
N GLY A 47 0.95 -7.37 -4.41
CA GLY A 47 1.19 -7.40 -5.86
C GLY A 47 2.56 -6.86 -6.27
N PRO A 48 2.97 -5.65 -5.86
CA PRO A 48 4.30 -5.12 -6.14
C PRO A 48 5.43 -5.96 -5.52
N LEU A 49 5.20 -6.56 -4.35
CA LEU A 49 6.17 -7.44 -3.70
C LEU A 49 6.41 -8.68 -4.57
N LEU A 50 5.35 -9.40 -4.95
CA LEU A 50 5.45 -10.59 -5.81
C LEU A 50 6.05 -10.24 -7.19
N ALA A 51 5.64 -9.12 -7.78
CA ALA A 51 6.19 -8.64 -9.05
C ALA A 51 7.70 -8.34 -8.95
N ALA A 52 8.17 -7.79 -7.82
CA ALA A 52 9.59 -7.55 -7.59
C ALA A 52 10.36 -8.88 -7.55
N PHE A 53 9.85 -9.88 -6.84
CA PHE A 53 10.49 -11.21 -6.79
C PHE A 53 10.52 -11.87 -8.17
N ILE A 54 9.41 -11.88 -8.90
CA ILE A 54 9.31 -12.50 -10.23
C ILE A 54 10.28 -11.82 -11.21
N THR A 55 10.27 -10.48 -11.28
CA THR A 55 11.17 -9.76 -12.19
C THR A 55 12.63 -9.92 -11.80
N THR A 56 12.96 -9.91 -10.51
CA THR A 56 14.33 -10.17 -10.03
C THR A 56 14.80 -11.57 -10.45
N VAL A 57 13.95 -12.59 -10.34
CA VAL A 57 14.29 -13.96 -10.78
C VAL A 57 14.55 -14.02 -12.29
N ILE A 58 13.68 -13.39 -13.10
CA ILE A 58 13.76 -13.44 -14.56
C ILE A 58 15.01 -12.71 -15.08
N PHE A 59 15.36 -11.56 -14.51
CA PHE A 59 16.41 -10.69 -15.06
C PHE A 59 17.76 -10.80 -14.34
N ASP A 60 17.75 -11.02 -13.02
CA ASP A 60 18.96 -10.97 -12.18
C ASP A 60 19.27 -12.32 -11.49
N GLY A 61 18.35 -13.28 -11.53
CA GLY A 61 18.52 -14.64 -10.99
C GLY A 61 18.76 -14.71 -9.47
N LYS A 62 19.49 -15.75 -9.03
CA LYS A 62 19.81 -15.99 -7.61
C LYS A 62 20.59 -14.82 -6.95
N PRO A 63 21.61 -14.20 -7.58
CA PRO A 63 22.31 -13.07 -7.00
C PRO A 63 21.40 -11.87 -6.76
N GLY A 64 20.48 -11.59 -7.70
CA GLY A 64 19.48 -10.53 -7.54
C GLY A 64 18.57 -10.76 -6.34
N LEU A 65 18.10 -12.00 -6.15
CA LEU A 65 17.26 -12.34 -5.00
C LEU A 65 17.97 -12.15 -3.66
N GLN A 66 19.24 -12.57 -3.55
CA GLN A 66 20.03 -12.35 -2.33
C GLN A 66 20.19 -10.86 -2.02
N LEU A 67 20.42 -10.04 -3.05
CA LEU A 67 20.50 -8.60 -2.91
C LEU A 67 19.15 -7.99 -2.47
N LEU A 68 18.04 -8.44 -3.05
CA LEU A 68 16.68 -8.03 -2.68
C LEU A 68 16.41 -8.31 -1.20
N TRP A 69 16.66 -9.54 -0.76
CA TRP A 69 16.50 -9.94 0.65
C TRP A 69 17.36 -9.11 1.59
N LYS A 70 18.62 -8.88 1.23
CA LYS A 70 19.53 -8.03 2.02
C LYS A 70 18.98 -6.61 2.14
N ARG A 71 18.43 -6.04 1.07
CA ARG A 71 17.85 -4.69 1.05
C ARG A 71 16.54 -4.58 1.84
N LEU A 72 15.70 -5.61 1.83
CA LEU A 72 14.45 -5.62 2.58
C LEU A 72 14.69 -5.49 4.10
N PHE A 73 15.74 -6.14 4.60
CA PHE A 73 16.10 -6.13 6.02
C PHE A 73 17.23 -5.15 6.36
N GLN A 74 17.54 -4.21 5.47
CA GLN A 74 18.50 -3.16 5.77
C GLN A 74 17.92 -2.18 6.79
N TRP A 75 18.56 -2.12 7.95
CA TRP A 75 18.24 -1.12 8.95
C TRP A 75 18.61 0.27 8.43
N LYS A 76 17.66 1.20 8.49
CA LYS A 76 17.88 2.60 8.15
C LYS A 76 18.23 3.42 9.39
N PRO A 77 18.91 4.57 9.25
CA PRO A 77 19.22 5.42 10.38
C PRO A 77 17.94 5.83 11.12
N LEU A 78 17.99 5.87 12.44
CA LEU A 78 16.84 6.19 13.28
C LEU A 78 16.24 7.57 12.95
N THR A 79 17.07 8.51 12.48
CA THR A 79 16.65 9.83 12.02
C THR A 79 15.66 9.77 10.86
N TRP A 80 15.94 8.95 9.83
CA TRP A 80 15.04 8.78 8.69
C TRP A 80 13.76 8.04 9.07
N THR A 81 13.86 7.06 9.96
CA THR A 81 12.70 6.35 10.49
C THR A 81 11.80 7.29 11.29
N ALA A 82 12.38 8.14 12.15
CA ALA A 82 11.65 9.14 12.90
C ALA A 82 10.94 10.13 11.96
N ILE A 83 11.65 10.67 10.96
CA ILE A 83 11.04 11.55 9.95
C ILE A 83 9.85 10.85 9.28
N ALA A 84 10.02 9.62 8.81
CA ALA A 84 8.93 8.88 8.15
C ALA A 84 7.71 8.66 9.05
N ILE A 85 7.92 8.41 10.35
CA ILE A 85 6.84 8.26 11.33
C ILE A 85 6.15 9.60 11.60
N PHE A 86 6.89 10.69 11.78
CA PHE A 86 6.33 11.99 12.17
C PHE A 86 5.75 12.79 11.00
N LEU A 87 6.22 12.55 9.77
CA LEU A 87 5.79 13.28 8.58
C LEU A 87 4.27 13.27 8.32
N PRO A 88 3.53 12.14 8.40
CA PRO A 88 2.07 12.15 8.24
C PRO A 88 1.38 13.03 9.29
N PHE A 89 1.89 13.12 10.52
CA PHE A 89 1.33 14.00 11.55
C PHE A 89 1.59 15.47 11.24
N VAL A 90 2.77 15.81 10.72
CA VAL A 90 3.07 17.17 10.26
C VAL A 90 2.11 17.56 9.14
N PHE A 91 1.88 16.68 8.16
CA PHE A 91 0.92 16.93 7.09
C PHE A 91 -0.52 17.07 7.60
N ALA A 92 -0.94 16.21 8.53
CA ALA A 92 -2.27 16.32 9.14
C ALA A 92 -2.45 17.66 9.87
N LEU A 93 -1.42 18.11 10.60
CA LEU A 93 -1.43 19.39 11.29
C LEU A 93 -1.51 20.56 10.31
N LEU A 94 -0.69 20.56 9.26
CA LEU A 94 -0.72 21.59 8.21
C LEU A 94 -2.07 21.62 7.50
N GLY A 95 -2.62 20.46 7.13
CA GLY A 95 -3.95 20.36 6.52
C GLY A 95 -5.05 20.90 7.43
N GLY A 96 -5.01 20.59 8.73
CA GLY A 96 -5.95 21.12 9.72
C GLY A 96 -5.83 22.63 9.91
N LEU A 97 -4.61 23.18 9.91
CA LEU A 97 -4.39 24.62 9.95
C LEU A 97 -4.94 25.31 8.69
N MET A 98 -4.66 24.76 7.51
CA MET A 98 -5.19 25.27 6.24
C MET A 98 -6.72 25.25 6.23
N ALA A 99 -7.36 24.16 6.66
CA ALA A 99 -8.81 24.06 6.76
C ALA A 99 -9.40 25.10 7.72
N ARG A 100 -8.72 25.35 8.85
CA ARG A 100 -9.12 26.40 9.80
C ARG A 100 -9.06 27.80 9.21
N PHE A 101 -8.04 28.10 8.39
CA PHE A 101 -7.91 29.39 7.72
C PHE A 101 -8.87 29.56 6.53
N SER A 102 -9.19 28.49 5.81
CA SER A 102 -10.10 28.52 4.65
C SER A 102 -11.57 28.55 5.06
N ASP A 103 -11.97 27.63 5.95
CA ASP A 103 -13.38 27.29 6.16
C ASP A 103 -13.85 27.64 7.58
N GLY A 104 -12.96 28.14 8.44
CA GLY A 104 -13.25 28.43 9.85
C GLY A 104 -13.54 27.18 10.70
N THR A 105 -13.41 25.98 10.12
CA THR A 105 -13.69 24.71 10.77
C THR A 105 -12.47 24.21 11.53
N SER A 106 -12.66 23.77 12.78
CA SER A 106 -11.63 23.08 13.54
C SER A 106 -11.60 21.59 13.16
N PRO A 107 -10.43 20.92 13.19
CA PRO A 107 -10.35 19.47 13.03
C PRO A 107 -11.32 18.77 14.00
N ASP A 108 -12.32 18.08 13.44
CA ASP A 108 -13.33 17.39 14.23
C ASP A 108 -12.84 15.98 14.59
N PHE A 109 -12.25 15.87 15.78
CA PHE A 109 -11.74 14.62 16.30
C PHE A 109 -12.85 13.61 16.64
N SER A 110 -14.12 14.01 16.70
CA SER A 110 -15.23 13.08 16.94
C SER A 110 -15.45 12.12 15.76
N LYS A 111 -15.12 12.56 14.53
CA LYS A 111 -15.19 11.73 13.32
C LYS A 111 -14.11 10.67 13.24
N TRP A 112 -13.01 10.82 13.99
CA TRP A 112 -11.94 9.81 14.03
C TRP A 112 -12.43 8.49 14.62
N ALA A 113 -13.34 8.54 15.62
CA ALA A 113 -13.98 7.36 16.19
C ALA A 113 -15.06 6.76 15.27
N GLN A 114 -15.65 7.55 14.36
CA GLN A 114 -16.60 7.04 13.36
C GLN A 114 -15.92 6.25 12.24
N VAL A 115 -14.67 6.57 11.87
CA VAL A 115 -13.92 5.82 10.84
C VAL A 115 -13.82 4.32 11.18
N THR A 116 -13.68 3.96 12.46
CA THR A 116 -13.67 2.56 12.91
C THR A 116 -15.04 1.86 12.85
N SER A 117 -16.15 2.60 12.74
CA SER A 117 -17.50 2.04 12.67
C SER A 117 -17.93 1.60 11.27
N TYR A 118 -17.23 2.05 10.21
CA TYR A 118 -17.48 1.62 8.82
C TYR A 118 -16.72 0.35 8.41
N LEU A 119 -15.92 -0.21 9.33
CA LEU A 119 -15.09 -1.40 9.12
C LEU A 119 -15.65 -2.65 9.83
N ASN A 120 -16.81 -2.54 10.48
CA ASN A 120 -17.58 -3.64 11.05
C ASN A 120 -18.88 -3.84 10.27
#